data_AF-A0A3D0NNK0-F1
#
_entry.id   AF-A0A3D0NNK0-F1
#
_cell.length_a   1.000
_cell.length_b   1.000
_cell.length_c   1.000
_cell.angle_alpha   90.00
_cell.angle_beta   90.00
_cell.angle_gamma   90.00
#
_symmetry.space_group_name_H-M   'P 1'
#
loop_
_entity.id
_entity.type
_entity.pdbx_description
1 polymer ?
#
loop_
_entity_poly.entity_id
_entity_poly.type
_entity_poly.pdbx_seq_one_letter_code
_entity_poly.pdbx_strand_id
1 'polypeptide(L)'
;DAIFKLPTPLVLSDVVDKLNDIFALSEKTPGNDIRGDVYEYLLGKISQSGRNGQFRTPRHIVQMMVELVQPQPEDVICDPAFGTAGFLLGSGKYLMDHFRNDIMMDKAKREHYMKAMFTGYDMDRTMLRIGAMNMM
;
A
#
# COMPACT_ATOMS: atom_id res chain seq x y z
N ASP A 1 -2.55 -14.13 15.65
CA ASP A 1 -1.20 -14.66 15.33
C ASP A 1 -1.01 -14.84 13.84
N ALA A 2 0.23 -14.76 13.35
CA ALA A 2 0.57 -15.19 12.00
C ALA A 2 0.78 -16.71 12.05
N ILE A 3 -0.17 -17.48 11.52
CA ILE A 3 -0.06 -18.93 11.48
C ILE A 3 0.57 -19.30 10.14
N PHE A 4 1.79 -19.83 10.17
CA PHE A 4 2.41 -20.42 8.98
C PHE A 4 1.64 -21.67 8.58
N LYS A 5 0.80 -21.55 7.56
CA LYS A 5 0.00 -22.67 6.99
C LYS A 5 0.81 -23.51 5.98
N LEU A 6 2.13 -23.48 6.04
CA LEU A 6 2.98 -24.22 5.11
C LEU A 6 3.19 -25.63 5.66
N PRO A 7 2.73 -26.68 4.95
CA PRO A 7 2.60 -28.02 5.53
C PRO A 7 3.93 -28.76 5.66
N THR A 8 4.97 -28.36 4.90
CA THR A 8 6.26 -29.05 4.89
C THR A 8 7.43 -28.06 4.81
N PRO A 9 8.62 -28.44 5.34
CA PRO A 9 9.84 -27.64 5.20
C PRO A 9 10.23 -27.39 3.74
N LEU A 10 9.96 -28.36 2.85
CA LEU A 10 10.25 -28.24 1.43
C LEU A 10 9.44 -27.12 0.77
N VAL A 11 8.15 -27.02 1.09
CA VAL A 11 7.30 -25.95 0.56
C VAL A 11 7.73 -24.59 1.13
N LEU A 12 8.17 -24.53 2.39
CA LEU A 12 8.73 -23.29 2.93
C LEU A 12 10.00 -22.86 2.20
N SER A 13 10.94 -23.78 1.96
CA SER A 13 12.17 -23.49 1.20
C SER A 13 11.83 -22.95 -0.18
N ASP A 14 10.96 -23.66 -0.92
CA ASP A 14 10.57 -23.27 -2.28
C ASP A 14 9.91 -21.88 -2.33
N VAL A 15 9.07 -21.54 -1.34
CA VAL A 15 8.46 -20.21 -1.23
C VAL A 15 9.52 -19.14 -0.97
N VAL A 16 10.46 -19.39 -0.06
CA VAL A 16 11.54 -18.45 0.27
C VAL A 16 12.44 -18.22 -0.94
N ASP A 17 12.83 -19.29 -1.63
CA ASP A 17 13.70 -19.21 -2.81
C ASP A 17 13.04 -18.39 -3.94
N LYS A 18 11.75 -18.62 -4.22
CA LYS A 18 11.00 -17.84 -5.21
C LYS A 18 10.85 -16.37 -4.82
N LEU A 19 10.66 -16.07 -3.54
CA LEU A 19 10.61 -14.68 -3.07
C LEU A 19 11.97 -13.98 -3.25
N ASN A 20 13.07 -14.68 -2.98
CA ASN A 20 14.42 -14.15 -3.21
C ASN A 20 14.65 -13.81 -4.68
N ASP A 21 14.19 -14.65 -5.61
CA ASP A 21 14.28 -14.38 -7.05
C ASP A 21 13.51 -13.10 -7.44
N ILE A 22 12.30 -12.94 -6.92
CA ILE A 22 11.48 -11.72 -7.15
C ILE A 22 12.19 -10.49 -6.58
N PHE A 23 12.78 -10.59 -5.40
CA PHE A 23 13.50 -9.48 -4.79
C PHE A 23 14.76 -9.12 -5.58
N ALA A 24 15.51 -10.09 -6.08
CA ALA A 24 16.66 -9.87 -6.94
C ALA A 24 16.29 -9.17 -8.26
N LEU A 25 15.09 -9.42 -8.80
CA LEU A 25 14.56 -8.69 -9.95
C LEU A 25 14.19 -7.24 -9.60
N SER A 26 13.61 -7.01 -8.41
CA SER A 26 13.26 -5.66 -7.95
C SER A 26 14.47 -4.75 -7.80
N GLU A 27 15.60 -5.28 -7.35
CA GLU A 27 16.84 -4.52 -7.17
C GLU A 27 17.48 -4.09 -8.49
N LYS A 28 17.25 -4.84 -9.58
CA LYS A 28 17.76 -4.53 -10.92
C LYS A 28 16.96 -3.44 -11.63
N THR A 29 15.80 -3.05 -11.10
CA THR A 29 14.93 -2.01 -11.69
C THR A 29 14.64 -0.90 -10.67
N PRO A 30 15.65 -0.09 -10.30
CA PRO A 30 15.47 1.00 -9.36
C PRO A 30 14.49 2.05 -9.91
N GLY A 31 13.42 2.32 -9.16
CA GLY A 31 12.42 3.35 -9.48
C GLY A 31 11.00 2.82 -9.71
N ASN A 32 10.82 1.51 -9.94
CA ASN A 32 9.49 0.89 -9.90
C ASN A 32 9.27 0.21 -8.55
N ASP A 33 8.12 0.46 -7.92
CA ASP A 33 7.67 -0.27 -6.73
C ASP A 33 7.19 -1.68 -7.11
N ILE A 34 8.10 -2.48 -7.66
CA ILE A 34 7.83 -3.85 -8.12
C ILE A 34 7.34 -4.71 -6.96
N ARG A 35 7.79 -4.44 -5.74
CA ARG A 35 7.41 -5.19 -4.54
C ARG A 35 5.95 -4.91 -4.18
N GLY A 36 5.55 -3.64 -4.12
CA GLY A 36 4.16 -3.24 -3.94
C GLY A 36 3.27 -3.75 -5.07
N ASP A 37 3.71 -3.62 -6.31
CA ASP A 37 2.96 -4.08 -7.50
C ASP A 37 2.73 -5.60 -7.51
N VAL A 38 3.75 -6.40 -7.20
CA VAL A 38 3.63 -7.86 -7.09
C VAL A 38 2.70 -8.24 -5.95
N TYR A 39 2.85 -7.58 -4.80
CA TYR A 39 2.00 -7.83 -3.64
C TYR A 39 0.53 -7.53 -3.94
N GLU A 40 0.26 -6.38 -4.56
CA GLU A 40 -1.07 -5.95 -4.98
C GLU A 40 -1.65 -6.85 -6.09
N TYR A 41 -0.83 -7.30 -7.03
CA TYR A 41 -1.23 -8.25 -8.05
C TYR A 41 -1.64 -9.60 -7.45
N LEU A 42 -0.82 -10.15 -6.53
CA LEU A 42 -1.12 -11.40 -5.84
C LEU A 42 -2.38 -11.27 -5.00
N LEU A 43 -2.56 -10.15 -4.28
CA LEU A 43 -3.79 -9.88 -3.55
C LEU A 43 -4.99 -9.74 -4.47
N GLY A 44 -4.85 -9.12 -5.64
CA GLY A 44 -5.90 -9.06 -6.66
C GLY A 44 -6.32 -10.46 -7.15
N LYS A 45 -5.36 -11.37 -7.37
CA LYS A 45 -5.63 -12.75 -7.77
C LYS A 45 -6.30 -13.58 -6.67
N ILE A 46 -5.90 -13.37 -5.41
CA ILE A 46 -6.54 -14.00 -4.24
C ILE A 46 -7.96 -13.44 -4.02
N SER A 47 -8.17 -12.16 -4.30
CA SER A 47 -9.47 -11.49 -4.18
C SER A 47 -10.49 -11.98 -5.21
N GLN A 48 -10.05 -12.34 -6.42
CA GLN A 48 -10.92 -12.89 -7.47
C GLN A 48 -11.37 -14.33 -7.20
N SER A 49 -10.69 -15.05 -6.31
CA SER A 49 -10.92 -16.48 -6.04
C SER A 49 -11.75 -16.76 -4.78
N GLY A 50 -12.25 -15.72 -4.08
CA GLY A 50 -13.08 -15.90 -2.88
C GLY A 50 -13.93 -14.69 -2.50
N ARG A 51 -14.74 -14.86 -1.44
CA ARG A 51 -15.70 -13.89 -0.86
C ARG A 51 -15.06 -12.59 -0.31
N ASN A 52 -13.76 -12.37 -0.54
CA ASN A 52 -12.93 -11.26 -0.07
C ASN A 52 -12.73 -10.15 -1.11
N GLY A 53 -13.28 -10.27 -2.32
CA GLY A 53 -13.27 -9.19 -3.33
C GLY A 53 -14.02 -7.91 -2.93
N GLN A 54 -14.75 -7.93 -1.81
CA GLN A 54 -15.57 -6.83 -1.30
C GLN A 54 -14.78 -5.68 -0.63
N PHE A 55 -13.45 -5.77 -0.52
CA PHE A 55 -12.63 -4.82 0.24
C PHE A 55 -11.65 -4.00 -0.61
N ARG A 56 -11.74 -4.04 -1.95
CA ARG A 56 -10.77 -3.38 -2.83
C ARG A 56 -11.44 -2.49 -3.88
N THR A 57 -11.11 -1.22 -3.83
CA THR A 57 -11.46 -0.24 -4.87
C THR A 57 -10.49 -0.35 -6.04
N PRO A 58 -10.96 -0.49 -7.30
CA PRO A 58 -10.11 -0.46 -8.48
C PRO A 58 -9.24 0.80 -8.55
N ARG A 59 -7.98 0.65 -9.02
CA ARG A 59 -6.98 1.73 -9.02
C ARG A 59 -7.41 2.98 -9.77
N HIS A 60 -8.07 2.83 -10.91
CA HIS A 60 -8.57 3.97 -11.69
C HIS A 60 -9.65 4.77 -10.95
N ILE A 61 -10.44 4.13 -10.09
CA ILE A 61 -11.45 4.83 -9.26
C ILE A 61 -10.75 5.60 -8.14
N VAL A 62 -9.79 4.97 -7.46
CA VAL A 62 -8.99 5.64 -6.43
C VAL A 62 -8.32 6.89 -7.01
N GLN A 63 -7.64 6.74 -8.16
CA GLN A 63 -6.95 7.85 -8.82
C GLN A 63 -7.92 8.97 -9.19
N MET A 64 -9.03 8.65 -9.85
CA MET A 64 -10.06 9.63 -10.21
C MET A 64 -10.57 10.40 -8.98
N MET A 65 -10.88 9.69 -7.89
CA MET A 65 -11.39 10.31 -6.67
C MET A 65 -10.35 11.24 -6.03
N VAL A 66 -9.09 10.82 -5.96
CA VAL A 66 -8.00 11.66 -5.42
C VAL A 66 -7.77 12.90 -6.29
N GLU A 67 -7.79 12.75 -7.62
CA GLU A 67 -7.66 13.86 -8.56
C GLU A 67 -8.81 14.88 -8.45
N LEU A 68 -10.01 14.42 -8.09
CA LEU A 68 -11.15 15.30 -7.82
C LEU A 68 -11.07 15.97 -6.44
N VAL A 69 -10.56 15.27 -5.43
CA VAL A 69 -10.42 15.79 -4.06
C VAL A 69 -9.30 16.81 -3.94
N GLN A 70 -8.19 16.61 -4.67
CA GLN A 70 -7.03 17.50 -4.69
C GLN A 70 -6.45 17.80 -3.29
N PRO A 71 -5.98 16.77 -2.55
CA PRO A 71 -5.45 16.96 -1.20
C PRO A 71 -4.26 17.91 -1.18
N GLN A 72 -4.14 18.70 -0.13
CA GLN A 72 -3.10 19.71 0.08
C GLN A 72 -2.08 19.28 1.16
N PRO A 73 -0.86 19.84 1.14
CA PRO A 73 0.20 19.52 2.10
C PRO A 73 -0.14 19.72 3.58
N GLU A 74 -1.10 20.58 3.90
CA GLU A 74 -1.54 20.88 5.27
C GLU A 74 -2.74 20.02 5.73
N ASP A 75 -3.35 19.26 4.81
CA ASP A 75 -4.57 18.49 5.11
C ASP A 75 -4.30 17.29 6.02
N VAL A 76 -5.36 16.83 6.69
CA VAL A 76 -5.39 15.54 7.39
C VAL A 76 -6.34 14.62 6.64
N ILE A 77 -5.84 13.44 6.27
CA ILE A 77 -6.51 12.46 5.44
C ILE A 77 -6.86 11.25 6.30
N CYS A 78 -8.15 10.98 6.41
CA CYS A 78 -8.69 9.85 7.15
C CYS A 78 -9.49 8.93 6.23
N ASP A 79 -9.20 7.63 6.27
CA ASP A 79 -10.00 6.60 5.63
C ASP A 79 -10.58 5.63 6.68
N PRO A 80 -11.90 5.68 6.96
CA PRO A 80 -12.53 4.87 8.00
C PRO A 80 -12.72 3.39 7.63
N ALA A 81 -12.44 3.01 6.37
CA ALA A 81 -12.53 1.65 5.86
C ALA A 81 -11.39 1.40 4.86
N PHE A 82 -10.16 1.66 5.30
CA PHE A 82 -9.01 1.81 4.42
C PHE A 82 -8.59 0.54 3.66
N GLY A 83 -9.05 -0.64 4.10
CA GLY A 83 -8.70 -1.93 3.52
C GLY A 83 -7.20 -2.09 3.38
N THR A 84 -6.72 -2.06 2.14
CA THR A 84 -5.29 -2.18 1.81
C THR A 84 -4.60 -0.83 1.62
N ALA A 85 -5.12 0.22 2.25
CA ALA A 85 -4.67 1.61 2.20
C ALA A 85 -4.70 2.26 0.80
N GLY A 86 -5.61 1.83 -0.08
CA GLY A 86 -5.66 2.28 -1.47
C GLY A 86 -5.76 3.79 -1.63
N PHE A 87 -6.70 4.43 -0.92
CA PHE A 87 -6.89 5.89 -0.95
C PHE A 87 -5.75 6.65 -0.30
N LEU A 88 -5.22 6.17 0.84
CA LEU A 88 -4.10 6.83 1.52
C LEU A 88 -2.84 6.84 0.63
N LEU A 89 -2.53 5.72 -0.02
CA LEU A 89 -1.45 5.65 -1.00
C LEU A 89 -1.69 6.53 -2.22
N GLY A 90 -2.93 6.53 -2.74
CA GLY A 90 -3.31 7.40 -3.85
C GLY A 90 -3.10 8.88 -3.53
N SER A 91 -3.54 9.31 -2.35
CA SER A 91 -3.34 10.68 -1.86
C SER A 91 -1.88 11.02 -1.63
N GLY A 92 -1.11 10.12 -1.02
CA GLY A 92 0.34 10.30 -0.83
C GLY A 92 1.08 10.44 -2.16
N LYS A 93 0.74 9.61 -3.16
CA LYS A 93 1.28 9.73 -4.51
C LYS A 93 0.93 11.08 -5.15
N TYR A 94 -0.34 11.49 -5.08
CA TYR A 94 -0.77 12.78 -5.63
C TYR A 94 0.03 13.94 -5.01
N LEU A 95 0.18 13.95 -3.68
CA LEU A 95 0.97 14.96 -2.96
C LEU A 95 2.45 14.95 -3.38
N MET A 96 3.04 13.77 -3.57
CA MET A 96 4.42 13.64 -4.03
C MET A 96 4.62 13.99 -5.51
N ASP A 97 3.58 13.93 -6.32
CA ASP A 97 3.64 14.31 -7.74
C ASP A 97 3.47 15.84 -7.91
N HIS A 98 2.66 16.49 -7.05
CA HIS A 98 2.31 17.91 -7.20
C HIS A 98 3.04 18.85 -6.23
N PHE A 99 3.36 18.38 -5.02
CA PHE A 99 3.84 19.22 -3.91
C PHE A 99 5.16 18.73 -3.29
N ARG A 100 5.91 17.86 -3.98
CA ARG A 100 7.17 17.30 -3.46
C ARG A 100 8.10 18.34 -2.86
N ASN A 101 8.38 19.41 -3.59
CA ASN A 101 9.35 20.41 -3.14
C ASN A 101 8.83 21.17 -1.91
N ASP A 102 7.55 21.54 -1.89
CA ASP A 102 6.91 22.22 -0.77
C ASP A 102 6.94 21.35 0.51
N ILE A 103 6.60 20.07 0.39
CA ILE A 103 6.62 19.12 1.50
C ILE A 103 8.05 18.86 1.99
N MET A 104 9.03 18.71 1.08
CA MET A 104 10.38 18.28 1.45
C MET A 104 11.29 19.43 1.93
N MET A 105 11.03 20.67 1.48
CA MET A 105 11.81 21.85 1.87
C MET A 105 11.38 22.41 3.23
N ASP A 106 10.11 22.27 3.59
CA ASP A 106 9.61 22.70 4.90
C ASP A 106 9.66 21.53 5.90
N LYS A 107 10.42 21.72 7.00
CA LYS A 107 10.56 20.72 8.05
C LYS A 107 9.21 20.36 8.70
N ALA A 108 8.34 21.33 8.91
CA ALA A 108 7.03 21.12 9.55
C ALA A 108 6.10 20.33 8.63
N LYS A 109 6.02 20.68 7.34
CA LYS A 109 5.23 19.93 6.35
C LYS A 109 5.74 18.52 6.16
N ARG A 110 7.06 18.34 6.13
CA ARG A 110 7.67 17.00 6.07
C ARG A 110 7.30 16.16 7.30
N GLU A 111 7.35 16.75 8.49
CA GLU A 111 6.98 16.04 9.72
C GLU A 111 5.49 15.69 9.74
N HIS A 112 4.63 16.61 9.30
CA HIS A 112 3.19 16.37 9.14
C HIS A 112 2.91 15.22 8.17
N TYR A 113 3.48 15.25 6.97
CA TYR A 113 3.35 14.19 5.97
C TYR A 113 3.77 12.82 6.52
N MET A 114 4.90 12.76 7.25
CA MET A 114 5.47 11.51 7.75
C MET A 114 4.77 10.93 8.99
N LYS A 115 4.02 11.74 9.75
CA LYS A 115 3.53 11.31 11.08
C LYS A 115 2.04 11.54 11.33
N ALA A 116 1.47 12.62 10.80
CA ALA A 116 0.16 13.12 11.24
C ALA A 116 -0.87 13.21 10.11
N MET A 117 -0.42 13.25 8.85
CA MET A 117 -1.30 13.44 7.70
C MET A 117 -2.24 12.26 7.45
N PHE A 118 -1.76 11.01 7.59
CA PHE A 118 -2.53 9.83 7.17
C PHE A 118 -3.03 9.03 8.37
N THR A 119 -4.34 8.79 8.43
CA THR A 119 -4.97 7.90 9.42
C THR A 119 -5.91 6.92 8.71
N GLY A 120 -5.85 5.65 9.08
CA GLY A 120 -6.70 4.61 8.51
C GLY A 120 -7.32 3.73 9.60
N TYR A 121 -8.57 3.33 9.41
CA TYR A 121 -9.27 2.38 10.26
C TYR A 121 -9.82 1.22 9.42
N ASP A 122 -9.81 0.02 9.99
CA ASP A 122 -10.49 -1.15 9.45
C ASP A 122 -10.86 -2.11 10.57
N MET A 123 -11.92 -2.88 10.38
CA MET A 123 -12.35 -3.89 11.34
C MET A 123 -11.62 -5.23 11.14
N ASP A 124 -11.13 -5.51 9.94
CA ASP A 124 -10.40 -6.75 9.63
C ASP A 124 -8.92 -6.61 10.00
N ARG A 125 -8.47 -7.43 10.95
CA ARG A 125 -7.06 -7.48 11.39
C ARG A 125 -6.09 -7.83 10.26
N THR A 126 -6.53 -8.58 9.26
CA THR A 126 -5.74 -8.91 8.08
C THR A 126 -5.55 -7.67 7.22
N MET A 127 -6.62 -6.90 6.98
CA MET A 127 -6.55 -5.66 6.23
C MET A 127 -5.71 -4.61 6.94
N LEU A 128 -5.85 -4.46 8.27
CA LEU A 128 -4.97 -3.59 9.06
C LEU A 128 -3.48 -3.89 8.85
N ARG A 129 -3.10 -5.17 8.80
CA ARG A 129 -1.71 -5.58 8.56
C ARG A 129 -1.26 -5.30 7.13
N ILE A 130 -2.08 -5.67 6.15
CA ILE A 130 -1.79 -5.46 4.73
C ILE A 130 -1.67 -3.97 4.44
N GLY A 131 -2.64 -3.17 4.89
CA GLY A 131 -2.64 -1.71 4.73
C GLY A 131 -1.47 -1.05 5.45
N ALA A 132 -1.11 -1.49 6.66
CA ALA A 132 0.09 -0.98 7.34
C ALA A 132 1.39 -1.33 6.58
N MET A 133 1.50 -2.54 6.02
CA MET A 133 2.65 -2.92 5.19
C MET A 133 2.77 -2.09 3.92
N ASN A 134 1.64 -1.80 3.29
CA ASN A 134 1.59 -0.96 2.10
C ASN A 134 2.02 0.50 2.36
N MET A 135 1.85 1.00 3.59
CA MET A 135 2.17 2.38 3.99
C MET A 135 3.60 2.55 4.55
N MET A 136 4.39 1.47 4.65
CA MET A 136 5.79 1.49 5.12
C MET A 136 6.77 1.67 3.96
#